data_AF-E8X0I7-F1
#
_entry.id   AF-E8X0I7-F1
#
_cell.length_a   1.000
_cell.length_b   1.000
_cell.length_c   1.000
_cell.angle_alpha   90.00
_cell.angle_beta   90.00
_cell.angle_gamma   90.00
#
_symmetry.space_group_name_H-M   'P 1'
#
loop_
_entity.id
_entity.type
_entity.pdbx_description
1 polymer ?
#
loop_
_entity_poly.entity_id
_entity_poly.type
_entity_poly.pdbx_seq_one_letter_code
_entity_poly.pdbx_strand_id
1 'polypeptide(L)'
;MVGPLTLTTLNYPETVMLPPRTLQGGRIKPKALPIGPLGKPLCRWCELEILAKRRRTFCSDYCVHQHRLRTDPGYLRDQVFARDHGLCALCQADTPAIYAALKRARGASRLAGLSLYGMKTITSRRSLWDADHILPVAEGGGQCDLDNLRTLCLPCHREVTAQLRLRLRRSA
;
A
#
# COMPACT_ATOMS: atom_id res chain seq x y z
N MET A 1 54.85 9.53 13.01
CA MET A 1 53.80 10.12 12.15
C MET A 1 52.68 9.10 12.04
N VAL A 2 51.46 9.54 12.30
CA VAL A 2 50.22 8.76 12.45
C VAL A 2 50.01 7.76 11.30
N GLY A 3 49.92 6.47 11.63
CA GLY A 3 49.51 5.41 10.70
C GLY A 3 48.01 5.50 10.39
N PRO A 4 47.58 5.03 9.21
CA PRO A 4 46.20 5.17 8.76
C PRO A 4 45.26 4.32 9.61
N LEU A 5 44.20 4.95 10.14
CA LEU A 5 43.09 4.29 10.80
C LEU A 5 42.33 3.45 9.77
N THR A 6 42.49 2.13 9.83
CA THR A 6 41.63 1.19 9.11
C THR A 6 40.23 1.27 9.68
N LEU A 7 39.29 1.84 8.92
CA LEU A 7 37.87 1.77 9.19
C LEU A 7 37.45 0.28 9.16
N THR A 8 37.32 -0.33 10.34
CA THR A 8 36.59 -1.59 10.49
C THR A 8 35.14 -1.36 10.06
N THR A 9 34.80 -1.87 8.89
CA THR A 9 33.42 -2.03 8.45
C THR A 9 32.69 -2.89 9.48
N LEU A 10 31.81 -2.27 10.26
CA LEU A 10 30.83 -3.00 11.06
C LEU A 10 29.92 -3.75 10.07
N ASN A 11 30.15 -5.06 9.93
CA ASN A 11 29.24 -5.98 9.28
C ASN A 11 27.94 -6.04 10.11
N TYR A 12 27.03 -5.10 9.85
CA TYR A 12 25.64 -5.27 10.24
C TYR A 12 25.04 -6.34 9.31
N PRO A 13 24.48 -7.44 9.85
CA PRO A 13 23.81 -8.41 9.02
C PRO A 13 22.62 -7.73 8.33
N GLU A 14 22.70 -7.64 7.00
CA GLU A 14 21.68 -7.14 6.07
C GLU A 14 20.41 -8.02 6.03
N THR A 15 20.07 -8.71 7.11
CA THR A 15 18.76 -9.32 7.26
C THR A 15 17.80 -8.27 7.76
N VAL A 16 17.39 -7.36 6.87
CA VAL A 16 16.10 -6.71 7.03
C VAL A 16 15.10 -7.86 7.05
N MET A 17 14.65 -8.26 8.25
CA MET A 17 13.57 -9.21 8.42
C MET A 17 12.34 -8.57 7.79
N LEU A 18 12.16 -8.80 6.49
CA LEU A 18 10.96 -8.42 5.78
C LEU A 18 9.83 -9.22 6.43
N PRO A 19 8.85 -8.55 7.06
CA PRO A 19 7.80 -9.25 7.78
C PRO A 19 7.00 -10.16 6.83
N PRO A 20 6.32 -11.17 7.37
CA PRO A 20 5.72 -12.25 6.59
C PRO A 20 4.68 -11.76 5.55
N ARG A 21 4.52 -12.56 4.49
CA ARG A 21 3.62 -12.36 3.32
C ARG A 21 2.13 -12.17 3.64
N THR A 22 1.73 -12.27 4.90
CA THR A 22 0.40 -11.89 5.40
C THR A 22 0.51 -11.43 6.85
N LEU A 23 0.32 -10.13 7.09
CA LEU A 23 0.22 -9.59 8.45
C LEU A 23 -1.24 -9.61 8.92
N GLN A 24 -1.47 -10.11 10.14
CA GLN A 24 -2.80 -10.04 10.73
C GLN A 24 -3.15 -8.57 11.05
N GLY A 25 -4.16 -8.07 10.34
CA GLY A 25 -4.75 -6.76 10.59
C GLY A 25 -5.56 -6.69 11.88
N GLY A 26 -6.20 -5.55 12.11
CA GLY A 26 -7.13 -5.36 13.22
C GLY A 26 -6.49 -5.07 14.58
N ARG A 27 -7.34 -4.96 15.60
CA ARG A 27 -6.95 -4.63 16.97
C ARG A 27 -6.59 -5.90 17.75
N ILE A 28 -5.48 -5.85 18.49
CA ILE A 28 -5.04 -6.94 19.36
C ILE A 28 -4.84 -6.38 20.77
N LYS A 29 -5.23 -7.15 21.79
CA LYS A 29 -4.96 -6.80 23.19
C LYS A 29 -3.45 -6.95 23.47
N PRO A 30 -2.79 -6.00 24.15
CA PRO A 30 -1.33 -6.07 24.38
C PRO A 30 -0.86 -7.36 25.06
N LYS A 31 -1.70 -7.95 25.93
CA LYS A 31 -1.42 -9.22 26.62
C LYS A 31 -1.34 -10.44 25.71
N ALA A 32 -1.85 -10.34 24.48
CA ALA A 32 -1.84 -11.42 23.49
C ALA A 32 -0.60 -11.37 22.57
N LEU A 33 0.29 -10.38 22.74
CA LEU A 33 1.51 -10.29 21.96
C LEU A 33 2.57 -11.27 22.49
N PRO A 34 3.37 -11.87 21.59
CA PRO A 34 4.58 -12.58 22.00
C PRO A 34 5.48 -11.68 22.85
N ILE A 35 6.21 -12.31 23.77
CA ILE A 35 7.12 -11.63 24.69
C ILE A 35 8.56 -11.94 24.25
N GLY A 36 9.39 -10.90 24.20
CA GLY A 36 10.80 -11.02 23.88
C GLY A 36 11.68 -11.38 25.09
N PRO A 37 13.00 -11.49 24.87
CA PRO A 37 13.94 -11.94 25.88
C PRO A 37 14.08 -11.00 27.09
N LEU A 38 13.76 -9.71 26.97
CA LEU A 38 13.75 -8.76 28.11
C LEU A 38 12.38 -8.71 28.81
N GLY A 39 11.49 -9.66 28.52
CA GLY A 39 10.16 -9.73 29.12
C GLY A 39 9.22 -8.62 28.63
N LYS A 40 9.48 -8.03 27.44
CA LYS A 40 8.64 -6.97 26.85
C LYS A 40 7.83 -7.51 25.66
N PRO A 41 6.64 -6.95 25.39
CA PRO A 41 5.86 -7.35 24.22
C PRO A 41 6.57 -6.99 22.92
N LEU A 42 6.49 -7.87 21.93
CA LEU A 42 7.05 -7.65 20.60
C LEU A 42 6.16 -6.74 19.74
N CYS A 43 6.80 -5.87 18.97
CA CYS A 43 6.16 -5.01 17.99
C CYS A 43 5.51 -5.85 16.88
N ARG A 44 4.26 -5.55 16.52
CA ARG A 44 3.53 -6.24 15.45
C ARG A 44 4.08 -6.02 14.03
N TRP A 45 5.09 -5.18 13.88
CA TRP A 45 5.72 -4.86 12.60
C TRP A 45 7.15 -5.38 12.55
N CYS A 46 8.05 -4.81 13.36
CA CYS A 46 9.47 -5.13 13.31
C CYS A 46 9.88 -6.25 14.26
N GLU A 47 8.93 -6.81 15.03
CA GLU A 47 9.18 -7.89 16.00
C GLU A 47 10.18 -7.57 17.11
N LEU A 48 10.66 -6.32 17.19
CA LEU A 48 11.48 -5.83 18.29
C LEU A 48 10.64 -5.53 19.53
N GLU A 49 11.26 -5.64 20.70
CA GLU A 49 10.63 -5.33 21.98
C GLU A 49 10.20 -3.86 22.09
N ILE A 50 8.98 -3.65 22.60
CA ILE A 50 8.43 -2.32 22.81
C ILE A 50 8.98 -1.74 24.12
N LEU A 51 10.07 -0.98 24.02
CA LEU A 51 10.73 -0.37 25.17
C LEU A 51 10.04 0.91 25.67
N ALA A 52 9.30 1.60 24.80
CA ALA A 52 8.63 2.86 25.12
C ALA A 52 7.42 2.64 26.04
N LYS A 53 7.47 3.20 27.26
CA LYS A 53 6.47 2.98 28.34
C LYS A 53 5.00 3.22 27.94
N ARG A 54 4.72 4.18 27.04
CA ARG A 54 3.35 4.53 26.61
C ARG A 54 2.86 3.72 25.41
N ARG A 55 3.75 3.04 24.70
CA ARG A 55 3.39 2.22 23.54
C ARG A 55 3.05 0.79 23.99
N ARG A 56 2.17 0.13 23.24
CA ARG A 56 1.56 -1.15 23.68
C ARG A 56 1.65 -2.25 22.64
N THR A 57 1.47 -1.92 21.36
CA THR A 57 1.41 -2.90 20.27
C THR A 57 2.38 -2.62 19.11
N PHE A 58 3.03 -1.47 19.11
CA PHE A 58 4.03 -1.05 18.13
C PHE A 58 5.12 -0.25 18.83
N CYS A 59 6.38 -0.34 18.40
CA CYS A 59 7.48 0.41 19.02
C CYS A 59 7.62 1.86 18.53
N SER A 60 7.05 2.21 17.36
CA SER A 60 7.13 3.56 16.78
C SER A 60 5.94 3.86 15.85
N ASP A 61 5.75 5.13 15.49
CA ASP A 61 4.72 5.53 14.51
C ASP A 61 5.05 5.03 13.10
N TYR A 62 6.35 4.90 12.79
CA TYR A 62 6.81 4.21 11.58
C TYR A 62 6.28 2.77 11.54
N CYS A 63 6.39 2.00 12.63
CA CYS A 63 5.87 0.64 12.69
C CYS A 63 4.34 0.60 12.56
N VAL A 64 3.63 1.60 13.10
CA VAL A 64 2.18 1.73 12.90
C VAL A 64 1.88 1.98 11.42
N HIS A 65 2.58 2.91 10.78
CA HIS A 65 2.40 3.25 9.37
C HIS A 65 2.64 2.03 8.47
N GLN A 66 3.77 1.34 8.64
CA GLN A 66 4.15 0.19 7.84
C GLN A 66 3.16 -0.99 7.99
N HIS A 67 2.70 -1.24 9.21
CA HIS A 67 1.68 -2.25 9.47
C HIS A 67 0.33 -1.87 8.84
N ARG A 68 -0.09 -0.62 8.95
CA ARG A 68 -1.36 -0.16 8.39
C ARG A 68 -1.36 -0.16 6.85
N LEU A 69 -0.26 0.21 6.20
CA LEU A 69 -0.15 0.11 4.74
C LEU A 69 -0.47 -1.30 4.23
N ARG A 70 -0.11 -2.34 4.98
CA ARG A 70 -0.32 -3.74 4.57
C ARG A 70 -1.64 -4.34 5.02
N THR A 71 -2.27 -3.78 6.05
CA THR A 71 -3.42 -4.41 6.71
C THR A 71 -4.70 -3.60 6.67
N ASP A 72 -4.62 -2.32 6.28
CA ASP A 72 -5.74 -1.39 6.19
C ASP A 72 -5.81 -0.81 4.77
N PRO A 73 -6.65 -1.40 3.89
CA PRO A 73 -6.82 -0.93 2.52
C PRO A 73 -7.31 0.52 2.43
N GLY A 74 -8.05 1.00 3.43
CA GLY A 74 -8.49 2.39 3.49
C GLY A 74 -7.30 3.32 3.70
N TYR A 75 -6.49 3.03 4.71
CA TYR A 75 -5.27 3.78 4.98
C TYR A 75 -4.31 3.78 3.80
N LEU A 76 -4.09 2.61 3.17
CA LEU A 76 -3.25 2.50 1.96
C LEU A 76 -3.75 3.43 0.86
N ARG A 77 -5.06 3.44 0.59
CA ARG A 77 -5.65 4.34 -0.41
C ARG A 77 -5.50 5.80 -0.02
N ASP A 78 -5.63 6.15 1.25
CA ASP A 78 -5.42 7.52 1.72
C ASP A 78 -3.97 7.97 1.51
N GLN A 79 -2.99 7.11 1.79
CA GLN A 79 -1.57 7.43 1.56
C GLN A 79 -1.25 7.57 0.07
N VAL A 80 -1.77 6.68 -0.77
CA VAL A 80 -1.60 6.78 -2.24
C VAL A 80 -2.25 8.06 -2.77
N PHE A 81 -3.44 8.40 -2.30
CA PHE A 81 -4.12 9.63 -2.70
C PHE A 81 -3.37 10.89 -2.24
N ALA A 82 -2.83 10.89 -1.03
CA ALA A 82 -2.06 12.01 -0.51
C ALA A 82 -0.80 12.28 -1.37
N ARG A 83 -0.17 11.23 -1.92
CA ARG A 83 1.00 11.33 -2.79
C ARG A 83 0.63 11.69 -4.23
N ASP A 84 -0.37 11.02 -4.81
CA ASP A 84 -0.65 11.07 -6.26
C ASP A 84 -1.78 12.05 -6.62
N HIS A 85 -2.51 12.55 -5.63
CA HIS A 85 -3.68 13.41 -5.79
C HIS A 85 -4.81 12.82 -6.66
N GLY A 86 -4.82 11.50 -6.87
CA GLY A 86 -5.80 10.84 -7.74
C GLY A 86 -5.52 11.01 -9.24
N LEU A 87 -4.32 11.46 -9.63
CA LEU A 87 -3.90 11.51 -11.02
C LEU A 87 -3.48 10.12 -11.50
N CYS A 88 -4.01 9.69 -12.65
CA CYS A 88 -3.62 8.38 -13.18
C CYS A 88 -2.16 8.39 -13.66
N ALA A 89 -1.35 7.48 -13.14
CA ALA A 89 0.06 7.36 -13.51
C ALA A 89 0.29 7.05 -15.01
N LEU A 90 -0.68 6.45 -15.71
CA LEU A 90 -0.55 6.09 -17.12
C LEU A 90 -1.07 7.16 -18.07
N CYS A 91 -2.31 7.64 -17.86
CA CYS A 91 -2.96 8.57 -18.78
C CYS A 91 -3.11 9.99 -18.25
N GLN A 92 -2.64 10.26 -17.02
CA GLN A 92 -2.72 11.57 -16.35
C GLN A 92 -4.14 12.12 -16.15
N ALA A 93 -5.17 11.28 -16.28
CA ALA A 93 -6.54 11.67 -15.99
C ALA A 93 -6.69 12.11 -14.52
N ASP A 94 -7.22 13.33 -14.32
CA ASP A 94 -7.60 13.85 -13.00
C ASP A 94 -8.92 13.21 -12.55
N THR A 95 -8.80 12.09 -11.84
CA THR A 95 -9.96 11.29 -11.47
C THR A 95 -10.87 11.98 -10.45
N PRO A 96 -10.39 12.78 -9.47
CA PRO A 96 -11.25 13.64 -8.66
C PRO A 96 -12.08 14.64 -9.47
N ALA A 97 -11.46 15.38 -10.39
CA ALA A 97 -12.15 16.37 -11.22
C ALA A 97 -13.20 15.72 -12.11
N ILE A 98 -12.86 14.59 -12.76
CA ILE A 98 -13.79 13.84 -13.60
C ILE A 98 -14.96 13.29 -12.77
N TYR A 99 -14.71 12.79 -11.56
CA TYR A 99 -15.76 12.31 -10.68
C TYR A 99 -16.73 13.42 -10.27
N ALA A 100 -16.21 14.61 -9.94
CA ALA A 100 -17.02 15.79 -9.63
C ALA A 100 -17.83 16.27 -10.83
N ALA A 101 -17.27 16.24 -12.04
CA ALA A 101 -17.99 16.53 -13.28
C ALA A 101 -19.11 15.50 -13.53
N LEU A 102 -18.81 14.20 -13.41
CA LEU A 102 -19.77 13.13 -13.65
C LEU A 102 -20.95 13.14 -12.66
N LYS A 103 -20.73 13.55 -11.41
CA LYS A 103 -21.80 13.80 -10.43
C LYS A 103 -22.80 14.87 -10.91
N ARG A 104 -22.32 15.90 -11.59
CA ARG A 104 -23.13 17.02 -12.09
C ARG A 104 -23.70 16.75 -13.49
N ALA A 105 -23.09 15.87 -14.27
CA ALA A 105 -23.56 15.50 -15.60
C ALA A 105 -24.99 14.90 -15.58
N ARG A 106 -25.71 15.08 -16.69
CA ARG A 106 -27.09 14.59 -16.91
C ARG A 106 -27.22 14.03 -18.33
N GLY A 107 -28.27 13.24 -18.58
CA GLY A 107 -28.57 12.71 -19.91
C GLY A 107 -27.42 11.90 -20.53
N ALA A 108 -27.20 12.06 -21.84
CA ALA A 108 -26.26 11.27 -22.63
C ALA A 108 -24.80 11.37 -22.12
N SER A 109 -24.35 12.56 -21.70
CA SER A 109 -22.97 12.74 -21.19
C SER A 109 -22.72 11.96 -19.90
N ARG A 110 -23.74 11.87 -19.02
CA ARG A 110 -23.67 11.03 -17.82
C ARG A 110 -23.58 9.55 -18.17
N LEU A 111 -24.39 9.09 -19.12
CA LEU A 111 -24.38 7.69 -19.56
C LEU A 111 -23.02 7.32 -20.17
N ALA A 112 -22.48 8.18 -21.03
CA ALA A 112 -21.16 7.99 -21.63
C ALA A 112 -20.05 7.92 -20.57
N GLY A 113 -20.02 8.85 -19.61
CA GLY A 113 -19.02 8.84 -18.54
C GLY A 113 -19.13 7.62 -17.61
N LEU A 114 -20.35 7.22 -17.25
CA LEU A 114 -20.59 6.00 -16.47
C LEU A 114 -20.11 4.75 -17.23
N SER A 115 -20.42 4.66 -18.53
CA SER A 115 -19.97 3.57 -19.40
C SER A 115 -18.44 3.50 -19.50
N LEU A 116 -17.77 4.62 -19.75
CA LEU A 116 -16.32 4.71 -19.86
C LEU A 116 -15.62 4.12 -18.62
N TYR A 117 -16.08 4.51 -17.43
CA TYR A 117 -15.54 4.01 -16.17
C TYR A 117 -16.10 2.65 -15.72
N GLY A 118 -17.00 2.04 -16.50
CA GLY A 118 -17.59 0.74 -16.21
C GLY A 118 -18.50 0.73 -14.97
N MET A 119 -19.19 1.84 -14.70
CA MET A 119 -20.05 2.01 -13.53
C MET A 119 -21.53 2.06 -13.93
N LYS A 120 -22.39 1.36 -13.17
CA LYS A 120 -23.85 1.43 -13.36
C LYS A 120 -24.43 2.75 -12.86
N THR A 121 -23.95 3.22 -11.72
CA THR A 121 -24.38 4.47 -11.08
C THR A 121 -23.17 5.20 -10.49
N ILE A 122 -23.29 6.51 -10.29
CA ILE A 122 -22.22 7.30 -9.66
C ILE A 122 -21.96 6.89 -8.20
N THR A 123 -22.93 6.27 -7.54
CA THR A 123 -22.84 5.81 -6.14
C THR A 123 -22.23 4.43 -6.01
N SER A 124 -22.03 3.70 -7.12
CA SER A 124 -21.47 2.34 -7.10
C SER A 124 -20.04 2.29 -6.55
N ARG A 125 -19.29 3.39 -6.65
CA ARG A 125 -17.93 3.54 -6.13
C ARG A 125 -17.76 4.94 -5.56
N ARG A 126 -16.82 5.10 -4.62
CA ARG A 126 -16.50 6.40 -4.02
C ARG A 126 -15.45 7.19 -4.82
N SER A 127 -14.85 6.59 -5.84
CA SER A 127 -13.76 7.16 -6.65
C SER A 127 -13.68 6.50 -8.02
N LEU A 128 -12.98 7.16 -8.95
CA LEU A 128 -12.72 6.70 -10.33
C LEU A 128 -11.30 6.12 -10.51
N TRP A 129 -10.67 5.72 -9.42
CA TRP A 129 -9.30 5.21 -9.41
C TRP A 129 -9.10 4.12 -8.35
N ASP A 130 -8.08 3.30 -8.56
CA ASP A 130 -7.59 2.28 -7.64
C ASP A 130 -6.08 2.41 -7.42
N ALA A 131 -5.63 2.01 -6.22
CA ALA A 131 -4.21 1.80 -5.94
C ALA A 131 -3.81 0.46 -6.56
N ASP A 132 -2.99 0.53 -7.60
CA ASP A 132 -2.47 -0.61 -8.34
C ASP A 132 -1.00 -0.85 -8.00
N HIS A 133 -0.56 -2.10 -8.09
CA HIS A 133 0.85 -2.41 -7.89
C HIS A 133 1.65 -2.11 -9.17
N ILE A 134 2.81 -1.47 -9.04
CA ILE A 134 3.72 -1.24 -10.17
C ILE A 134 4.29 -2.58 -10.64
N LEU A 135 4.88 -3.35 -9.72
CA LEU A 135 5.19 -4.77 -9.89
C LEU A 135 4.11 -5.59 -9.16
N PRO A 136 3.26 -6.35 -9.88
CA PRO A 136 2.21 -7.16 -9.27
C PRO A 136 2.75 -8.21 -8.30
N VAL A 137 2.01 -8.46 -7.22
CA VAL A 137 2.38 -9.47 -6.20
C VAL A 137 2.57 -10.86 -6.81
N ALA A 138 1.73 -11.24 -7.79
CA ALA A 138 1.82 -12.52 -8.48
C ALA A 138 3.12 -12.69 -9.29
N GLU A 139 3.81 -11.60 -9.61
CA GLU A 139 5.07 -11.56 -10.35
C GLU A 139 6.25 -11.23 -9.41
N GLY A 140 6.09 -11.44 -8.09
CA GLY A 140 7.15 -11.18 -7.11
C GLY A 140 7.16 -9.76 -6.54
N GLY A 141 6.12 -8.96 -6.81
CA GLY A 141 5.91 -7.66 -6.19
C GLY A 141 5.88 -7.76 -4.66
N GLY A 142 6.65 -6.88 -4.00
CA GLY A 142 6.67 -6.76 -2.55
C GLY A 142 5.32 -6.31 -1.99
N GLN A 143 5.07 -6.65 -0.72
CA GLN A 143 3.87 -6.24 0.00
C GLN A 143 3.82 -4.72 0.20
N CYS A 144 2.98 -4.05 -0.58
CA CYS A 144 2.32 -2.78 -0.25
C CYS A 144 3.18 -1.66 0.36
N ASP A 145 4.47 -1.56 0.03
CA ASP A 145 5.18 -0.30 0.24
C ASP A 145 4.62 0.73 -0.72
N LEU A 146 4.51 1.97 -0.25
CA LEU A 146 3.92 3.05 -1.05
C LEU A 146 4.64 3.17 -2.41
N ASP A 147 5.95 2.92 -2.45
CA ASP A 147 6.78 2.97 -3.65
C ASP A 147 6.43 1.93 -4.71
N ASN A 148 5.84 0.78 -4.35
CA ASN A 148 5.36 -0.22 -5.32
C ASN A 148 3.88 0.01 -5.68
N LEU A 149 3.28 1.12 -5.27
CA LEU A 149 1.91 1.47 -5.60
C LEU A 149 1.87 2.65 -6.56
N ARG A 150 0.82 2.68 -7.40
CA ARG A 150 0.49 3.80 -8.28
C ARG A 150 -1.01 4.01 -8.33
N THR A 151 -1.43 5.24 -8.56
CA THR A 151 -2.82 5.55 -8.87
C THR A 151 -3.14 5.21 -10.33
N LEU A 152 -4.13 4.34 -10.56
CA LEU A 152 -4.69 4.11 -11.90
C LEU A 152 -6.18 4.46 -11.96
N CYS A 153 -6.61 5.15 -13.01
CA CYS A 153 -8.04 5.29 -13.29
C CYS A 153 -8.66 3.93 -13.64
N LEU A 154 -9.97 3.76 -13.44
CA LEU A 154 -10.62 2.44 -13.64
C LEU A 154 -10.42 1.84 -15.04
N PRO A 155 -10.45 2.61 -16.14
CA PRO A 155 -10.13 2.07 -17.48
C PRO A 155 -8.70 1.52 -17.57
N CYS A 156 -7.69 2.30 -17.17
CA CYS A 156 -6.30 1.88 -17.19
C CYS A 156 -6.04 0.67 -16.27
N HIS A 157 -6.63 0.66 -15.07
CA HIS A 157 -6.50 -0.46 -14.14
C HIS A 157 -7.08 -1.76 -14.70
N ARG A 158 -8.21 -1.68 -15.41
CA ARG A 158 -8.83 -2.83 -16.08
C ARG A 158 -7.92 -3.41 -17.15
N GLU A 159 -7.28 -2.56 -17.96
CA GLU A 159 -6.33 -2.96 -19.00
C GLU A 159 -5.11 -3.64 -18.39
N VAL A 160 -4.47 -3.03 -17.39
CA VAL A 160 -3.32 -3.61 -16.68
C VAL A 160 -3.67 -4.96 -16.07
N THR A 161 -4.84 -5.08 -15.43
CA THR A 161 -5.32 -6.36 -14.86
C THR A 161 -5.53 -7.43 -15.93
N ALA A 162 -6.08 -7.06 -17.09
CA ALA A 162 -6.28 -7.99 -18.20
C ALA A 162 -4.93 -8.50 -18.74
N GLN A 163 -3.97 -7.59 -18.93
CA GLN A 163 -2.61 -7.94 -19.37
C GLN A 163 -1.89 -8.85 -18.37
N LEU A 164 -2.01 -8.58 -17.06
CA LEU A 164 -1.45 -9.44 -16.02
C LEU A 164 -2.05 -10.86 -16.10
N ARG A 165 -3.37 -10.98 -16.23
CA ARG A 165 -4.03 -12.29 -16.37
C ARG A 165 -3.54 -13.06 -17.59
N LEU A 166 -3.26 -12.38 -18.71
CA LEU A 166 -2.68 -13.02 -19.89
C LEU A 166 -1.25 -13.52 -19.62
N ARG A 167 -0.41 -12.73 -18.95
CA ARG A 167 0.96 -13.17 -18.58
C ARG A 167 0.94 -14.38 -17.66
N LEU A 168 0.13 -14.34 -16.60
CA LEU A 168 0.03 -15.44 -15.64
C LEU A 168 -0.46 -16.75 -16.30
N ARG A 169 -1.35 -16.67 -17.29
CA ARG A 169 -1.79 -17.85 -18.06
C ARG A 169 -0.72 -18.43 -18.97
N ARG A 170 0.24 -17.62 -19.43
CA ARG A 170 1.35 -18.07 -20.28
C ARG A 170 2.51 -18.67 -19.46
N SER A 171 2.59 -18.29 -18.19
CA SER A 171 3.61 -18.76 -17.24
C SER A 171 3.15 -19.91 -16.35
N ALA A 172 1.90 -20.38 -16.52
CA ALA A 172 1.31 -21.52 -15.83
C ALA A 172 1.30 -22.75 -16.75
#